data_AF-A0A973NTD4-F1
#
_entry.id   AF-A0A973NTD4-F1
#
_cell.length_a   1.000
_cell.length_b   1.000
_cell.length_c   1.000
_cell.angle_alpha   90.00
_cell.angle_beta   90.00
_cell.angle_gamma   90.00
#
_symmetry.space_group_name_H-M   'P 1'
#
loop_
_entity.id
_entity.type
_entity.pdbx_description
1 polymer ?
#
loop_
_entity_poly.entity_id
_entity_poly.type
_entity_poly.pdbx_seq_one_letter_code
_entity_poly.pdbx_strand_id
1 'polypeptide(L)' 'MSVGRVLLTTDAVGGVWTYTVELARALSALGVEPVVATLGRSPDENQSRELAGA' A
#
# COMPACT_ATOMS: atom_id res chain seq x y z
N MET A 1 17.11 -17.03 -1.54
CA MET A 1 16.08 -16.34 -2.33
C MET A 1 16.46 -14.87 -2.37
N SER A 2 16.64 -14.26 -3.54
CA SER A 2 16.69 -12.78 -3.61
C SER A 2 15.25 -12.28 -3.64
N VAL A 3 14.90 -11.40 -2.69
CA VAL A 3 13.59 -10.75 -2.71
C VAL A 3 13.68 -9.62 -3.71
N GLY A 4 13.21 -9.86 -4.94
CA GLY A 4 13.25 -8.84 -6.00
C GLY A 4 12.24 -7.72 -5.77
N ARG A 5 11.12 -8.00 -5.06
CA ARG A 5 10.01 -7.05 -4.89
C ARG A 5 9.23 -7.33 -3.61
N VAL A 6 8.78 -6.29 -2.91
CA VAL A 6 8.01 -6.35 -1.66
C VAL A 6 6.76 -5.48 -1.75
N LEU A 7 5.58 -6.02 -1.48
CA LEU A 7 4.34 -5.25 -1.36
C LEU A 7 4.19 -4.71 0.07
N LEU A 8 4.02 -3.40 0.19
CA LEU A 8 3.73 -2.65 1.41
C LEU A 8 2.29 -2.15 1.33
N THR A 9 1.46 -2.48 2.29
CA THR A 9 0.15 -1.83 2.45
C THR A 9 0.27 -0.71 3.47
N THR A 10 -0.25 0.48 3.18
CA THR A 10 -0.16 1.63 4.10
C THR A 10 -1.47 2.40 4.15
N ASP A 11 -1.75 3.04 5.28
CA ASP A 11 -2.80 4.06 5.36
C ASP A 11 -2.22 5.40 4.89
N ALA A 12 -2.91 6.05 3.96
CA ALA A 12 -2.54 7.39 3.49
C ALA A 12 -2.95 8.49 4.48
N VAL A 13 -3.78 8.16 5.47
CA VAL A 13 -4.29 9.08 6.49
C VAL A 13 -3.50 8.91 7.79
N GLY A 14 -2.85 10.00 8.22
CA GLY A 14 -2.09 10.03 9.48
C GLY A 14 -0.62 9.63 9.35
N GLY A 15 0.13 9.76 10.46
CA GLY A 15 1.60 9.70 10.52
C GLY A 15 2.26 8.36 10.10
N VAL A 16 1.49 7.36 9.66
CA VAL A 16 1.97 6.06 9.15
C VAL A 16 2.66 6.21 7.78
N TRP A 17 2.24 7.20 6.99
CA TRP A 17 2.83 7.49 5.68
C TRP A 17 4.34 7.71 5.76
N THR A 18 4.81 8.47 6.76
CA THR A 18 6.23 8.77 6.96
C THR A 18 7.05 7.51 7.15
N TYR A 19 6.60 6.58 8.00
CA TYR A 19 7.29 5.30 8.23
C TYR A 19 7.31 4.42 6.99
N THR A 20 6.24 4.46 6.19
CA THR A 20 6.19 3.71 4.92
C THR A 20 7.23 4.22 3.93
N VAL A 21 7.38 5.54 3.84
CA VAL A 21 8.39 6.18 2.98
C VAL A 21 9.81 5.86 3.46
N GLU A 22 10.07 5.92 4.77
CA GLU A 22 11.38 5.55 5.33
C GLU A 22 11.75 4.09 5.04
N LEU A 23 10.81 3.16 5.24
CA LEU A 23 11.02 1.75 4.95
C LEU A 23 11.24 1.48 3.45
N ALA A 24 10.43 2.10 2.58
CA ALA A 24 10.58 1.94 1.13
C ALA A 24 11.95 2.42 0.63
N ARG A 25 12.48 3.52 1.20
CA ARG A 25 13.84 4.01 0.91
C ARG A 25 14.91 3.02 1.34
N ALA A 26 14.79 2.47 2.55
CA ALA A 26 15.73 1.47 3.05
C ALA A 26 15.74 0.20 2.19
N LEU A 27 14.57 -0.30 1.79
CA LEU A 27 14.45 -1.46 0.90
C LEU A 27 15.08 -1.20 -0.47
N SER A 28 14.83 -0.02 -1.05
CA SER A 28 15.41 0.37 -2.34
C SER A 28 16.94 0.43 -2.28
N ALA A 29 17.51 0.94 -1.18
CA ALA A 29 18.95 0.97 -0.97
C ALA A 29 19.59 -0.43 -0.85
N LEU A 30 18.79 -1.43 -0.48
CA LEU A 30 19.19 -2.84 -0.43
C LEU A 30 18.94 -3.58 -1.77
N GLY A 31 18.50 -2.88 -2.81
CA GLY A 31 18.18 -3.47 -4.12
C GLY A 31 16.86 -4.23 -4.16
N VAL A 32 16.00 -4.04 -3.15
CA VAL A 32 14.65 -4.61 -3.09
C VAL A 32 13.65 -3.57 -3.58
N GLU A 33 12.79 -3.93 -4.53
CA GLU A 33 11.79 -2.99 -5.06
C GLU A 33 10.54 -2.95 -4.17
N PRO A 34 10.22 -1.83 -3.49
CA PRO A 34 8.96 -1.68 -2.76
C PRO A 34 7.80 -1.32 -3.69
N VAL A 35 6.66 -1.96 -3.52
CA VAL A 35 5.37 -1.61 -4.13
C VAL A 35 4.45 -1.16 -3.01
N VAL A 36 3.96 0.07 -3.04
CA VAL A 36 3.08 0.60 -1.97
C VAL A 36 1.62 0.61 -2.43
N ALA A 37 0.77 -0.11 -1.72
CA ALA A 37 -0.68 -0.04 -1.83
C ALA A 37 -1.24 0.82 -0.70
N THR A 38 -1.71 2.03 -1.04
CA THR A 38 -2.40 2.89 -0.07
C THR A 38 -3.84 2.43 0.09
N LEU A 39 -4.24 2.17 1.32
CA LEU A 39 -5.61 1.90 1.70
C LEU A 39 -6.28 3.23 2.07
N GLY A 40 -7.42 3.49 1.45
CA GLY A 40 -8.25 4.69 1.68
C GLY A 40 -9.61 4.30 2.27
N ARG A 41 -10.51 5.28 2.43
CA ARG A 41 -11.82 5.05 3.05
C ARG A 41 -12.59 3.96 2.32
N SER A 42 -13.31 3.14 3.10
CA SER A 42 -14.15 2.07 2.59
C SER A 42 -15.11 2.56 1.50
N PRO A 43 -15.43 1.70 0.51
CA PRO A 43 -16.47 2.01 -0.46
C PRO A 43 -17.80 2.28 0.26
N ASP A 44 -18.54 3.29 -0.22
CA ASP A 44 -19.88 3.57 0.27
C ASP A 44 -20.90 2.52 -0.21
N GLU A 45 -22.14 2.60 0.27
CA GLU A 45 -23.17 1.60 -0.04
C GLU A 45 -23.50 1.51 -1.52
N ASN A 46 -23.40 2.61 -2.27
CA ASN A 46 -23.64 2.59 -3.71
C ASN A 46 -22.51 1.87 -4.41
N GLN A 47 -21.27 2.17 -4.04
CA GLN A 47 -20.07 1.49 -4.54
C GLN A 47 -20.07 -0.01 -4.18
N SER A 48 -20.61 -0.38 -3.02
CA SER A 48 -20.76 -1.78 -2.61
C SER A 48 -21.84 -2.51 -3.40
N ARG A 49 -22.97 -1.83 -3.70
CA ARG A 49 -24.07 -2.37 -4.53
C ARG A 49 -23.63 -2.61 -5.98
N GLU A 50 -22.78 -1.75 -6.54
CA GLU A 50 -22.21 -1.93 -7.88
C GLU A 50 -21.36 -3.22 -7.99
N LEU A 51 -20.63 -3.59 -6.94
CA LEU A 51 -19.81 -4.81 -6.92
C LEU A 51 -20.63 -6.10 -6.76
N ALA A 52 -21.82 -6.03 -6.15
CA ALA A 52 -22.68 -7.20 -5.92
C ALA A 52 -23.52 -7.60 -7.14
N GLY A 53 -23.53 -6.77 -8.20
CA GLY A 53 -24.25 -7.01 -9.45
C GLY A 53 -23.38 -7.48 -10.63
N ALA A 54 -22.09 -7.75 -10.39
CA ALA A 54 -21.14 -8.26 -11.38
C ALA A 54 -20.91 -9.77 -11.25
#